data_AF-K1SV48-F1
#
_entry.id   AF-K1SV48-F1
#
_cell.length_a   1.000
_cell.length_b   1.000
_cell.length_c   1.000
_cell.angle_alpha   90.00
_cell.angle_beta   90.00
_cell.angle_gamma   90.00
#
_symmetry.space_group_name_H-M   'P 1'
#
loop_
_entity.id
_entity.type
_entity.pdbx_description
1 polymer ?
#
loop_
_entity_poly.entity_id
_entity_poly.type
_entity_poly.pdbx_seq_one_letter_code
_entity_poly.pdbx_strand_id
1 'polypeptide(L)' 'RNTVPSITTLEVICKGFGITLSQFFADGEMVEMTPELKEVFESWMALTPSQKSAALQMLKAMSQNE' A
#
# COMPACT_ATOMS: atom_id res chain seq x y z
N ARG A 1 8.59 15.13 -29.16
CA ARG A 1 8.71 16.07 -28.02
C ARG A 1 8.93 15.21 -26.77
N ASN A 2 10.18 15.12 -26.29
CA ASN A 2 10.56 14.28 -25.16
C ASN A 2 10.63 15.13 -23.89
N THR A 3 9.49 15.65 -23.46
CA THR A 3 9.41 16.45 -22.23
C THR A 3 8.80 15.59 -21.14
N VAL A 4 9.54 15.35 -20.07
CA VAL A 4 8.99 14.78 -18.84
C VAL A 4 8.02 15.80 -18.25
N PRO A 5 6.73 15.48 -18.06
CA PRO A 5 5.77 16.41 -17.48
C PRO A 5 6.21 16.81 -16.06
N SER A 6 5.96 18.06 -15.68
CA SER A 6 6.22 18.53 -14.31
C SER A 6 5.19 17.94 -13.34
N ILE A 7 5.50 17.97 -12.04
CA ILE A 7 4.57 17.56 -10.98
C ILE A 7 3.25 18.32 -11.08
N THR A 8 3.28 19.62 -11.35
CA THR A 8 2.08 20.45 -11.53
C THR A 8 1.21 19.96 -12.70
N THR A 9 1.82 19.54 -13.81
CA THR A 9 1.08 18.95 -14.94
C THR A 9 0.45 17.62 -14.52
N LEU A 10 1.16 16.79 -13.78
CA LEU A 10 0.63 15.52 -13.26
C LEU A 10 -0.52 15.74 -12.28
N GLU A 11 -0.48 16.76 -11.41
CA GLU A 11 -1.59 17.09 -10.51
C GLU A 11 -2.87 17.45 -11.25
N VAL A 12 -2.76 18.24 -12.32
CA VAL A 12 -3.91 18.60 -13.16
C VAL A 12 -4.51 17.36 -13.82
N ILE A 13 -3.65 16.47 -14.32
CA ILE A 13 -4.06 15.18 -14.89
C ILE A 13 -4.77 14.34 -13.83
N CYS A 14 -4.17 14.13 -12.66
CA CYS A 14 -4.72 13.33 -11.56
C CYS A 14 -6.10 13.85 -11.11
N LYS A 15 -6.24 15.17 -10.97
CA LYS A 15 -7.53 15.82 -10.67
C LYS A 15 -8.57 15.55 -11.75
N GLY A 16 -8.19 15.58 -13.03
CA GLY A 16 -9.09 15.25 -14.13
C GLY A 16 -9.58 13.79 -14.11
N PHE A 17 -8.75 12.87 -13.60
CA PHE A 17 -9.10 11.45 -13.43
C PHE A 17 -9.73 11.13 -12.07
N GLY A 18 -9.84 12.09 -11.15
CA GLY A 18 -10.37 11.86 -9.80
C GLY A 18 -9.46 11.01 -8.91
N ILE A 19 -8.16 10.96 -9.20
CA ILE A 19 -7.15 10.21 -8.44
C ILE A 19 -6.16 11.15 -7.76
N THR A 20 -5.44 10.66 -6.75
CA THR A 20 -4.32 11.34 -6.12
C THR A 20 -3.02 11.11 -6.89
N LEU A 21 -2.00 11.95 -6.64
CA LEU A 21 -0.65 11.67 -7.14
C LEU A 21 -0.10 10.33 -6.60
N SER A 22 -0.43 9.95 -5.36
CA SER A 22 -0.01 8.66 -4.80
C SER A 22 -0.62 7.48 -5.56
N GLN A 23 -1.87 7.60 -6.02
CA GLN A 23 -2.51 6.61 -6.90
C GLN A 23 -1.89 6.59 -8.29
N PHE A 24 -1.53 7.75 -8.84
CA PHE A 24 -0.88 7.84 -10.14
C PHE A 24 0.49 7.15 -10.17
N PHE A 25 1.24 7.22 -9.07
CA PHE A 25 2.55 6.59 -8.93
C PHE A 25 2.52 5.20 -8.28
N ALA A 26 1.35 4.62 -8.04
CA ALA A 26 1.24 3.28 -7.51
C ALA A 26 1.50 2.25 -8.61
N ASP A 27 2.65 1.57 -8.58
CA ASP A 27 3.00 0.48 -9.52
C ASP A 27 2.23 -0.84 -9.23
N GLY A 28 1.17 -0.82 -8.41
CA GLY A 28 0.44 -2.00 -7.97
C GLY A 28 -0.84 -1.68 -7.19
N GLU A 29 -1.37 -2.68 -6.49
CA GLU A 29 -2.57 -2.53 -5.67
C GLU A 29 -2.34 -1.54 -4.51
N MET A 30 -3.16 -0.50 -4.49
CA MET A 30 -3.22 0.43 -3.38
C MET A 30 -4.00 -0.22 -2.23
N VAL A 31 -3.31 -0.55 -1.14
CA VAL A 31 -3.97 -0.91 0.11
C VAL A 31 -4.16 0.35 0.93
N GLU A 32 -5.41 0.66 1.28
CA GLU A 32 -5.71 1.75 2.19
C GLU A 32 -5.18 1.42 3.59
N MET A 33 -4.32 2.29 4.12
CA MET A 33 -3.79 2.14 5.48
C MET A 33 -4.80 2.67 6.50
N THR A 34 -5.76 1.83 6.88
CA THR A 34 -6.70 2.14 7.97
C THR A 34 -5.99 2.14 9.34
N PRO A 35 -6.54 2.77 10.38
CA PRO A 35 -5.94 2.75 11.72
C PRO A 35 -5.69 1.34 12.27
N GLU A 36 -6.60 0.40 11.99
CA GLU A 36 -6.46 -1.02 12.39
C GLU A 36 -5.31 -1.70 11.64
N LEU A 37 -5.22 -1.52 10.32
CA LEU A 37 -4.11 -2.07 9.54
C LEU A 37 -2.77 -1.44 9.92
N LYS A 38 -2.78 -0.16 10.32
CA LYS A 38 -1.60 0.55 10.81
C LYS A 38 -1.06 -0.09 12.09
N GLU A 39 -1.91 -0.46 13.04
CA GLU A 39 -1.49 -1.13 14.27
C GLU A 39 -0.84 -2.49 13.97
N VAL A 40 -1.43 -3.26 13.07
CA VAL A 40 -0.86 -4.53 12.60
C VAL A 40 0.49 -4.30 11.92
N PHE A 41 0.60 -3.27 11.07
CA PHE A 41 1.83 -2.92 10.38
C PHE A 41 2.95 -2.47 11.34
N GLU A 42 2.65 -1.62 12.30
CA GLU A 42 3.60 -1.16 13.32
C GLU A 42 4.10 -2.34 14.17
N SER A 43 3.18 -3.22 14.59
CA SER A 43 3.51 -4.46 15.30
C SER A 43 4.39 -5.37 14.45
N TRP A 44 4.07 -5.51 13.17
CA TRP A 44 4.83 -6.31 12.21
C TRP A 44 6.26 -5.81 12.02
N MET A 45 6.48 -4.49 11.97
CA MET A 45 7.82 -3.92 11.82
C MET A 45 8.77 -4.29 12.95
N ALA A 46 8.26 -4.45 14.18
CA ALA A 46 9.05 -4.81 15.36
C ALA A 46 9.50 -6.29 15.39
N LEU A 47 8.92 -7.15 14.55
CA LEU A 47 9.18 -8.59 14.55
C LEU A 47 10.49 -8.96 13.85
N THR A 48 11.19 -9.94 14.42
CA THR A 48 12.32 -10.62 13.77
C THR A 48 11.85 -11.46 12.57
N PRO A 49 12.75 -11.87 11.65
CA PRO A 49 12.37 -12.69 10.49
C PRO A 49 11.64 -13.98 10.84
N SER A 50 12.01 -14.67 11.92
CA SER A 50 11.34 -15.90 12.37
C SER A 50 9.94 -15.63 12.93
N GLN A 51 9.78 -14.54 13.71
CA GLN A 51 8.49 -14.13 14.24
C GLN A 51 7.52 -13.69 13.13
N LYS A 52 8.03 -12.98 12.11
CA LYS A 52 7.25 -12.65 10.89
C LYS A 52 6.73 -13.90 10.20
N SER A 53 7.58 -14.91 10.05
CA SER A 53 7.18 -16.21 9.49
C SER A 53 6.05 -16.84 10.30
N ALA A 54 6.17 -16.89 11.63
CA ALA A 54 5.14 -17.43 12.51
C ALA A 54 3.83 -16.63 12.45
N ALA A 55 3.90 -15.31 12.47
CA ALA A 55 2.73 -14.44 12.36
C ALA A 55 1.99 -14.64 11.02
N LEU A 56 2.70 -14.75 9.90
CA LEU A 56 2.07 -15.07 8.62
C LEU A 56 1.45 -16.47 8.61
N GLN A 57 2.09 -17.44 9.25
CA GLN A 57 1.57 -18.80 9.33
C GLN A 57 0.27 -18.84 10.13
N MET A 58 0.20 -18.09 11.24
CA MET A 58 -1.03 -17.88 12.01
C MET A 58 -2.12 -17.22 11.16
N LEU A 59 -1.83 -16.10 10.49
CA LEU A 59 -2.81 -15.40 9.64
C LEU A 59 -3.37 -16.31 8.54
N LYS A 60 -2.52 -17.12 7.89
CA LYS A 60 -2.94 -18.10 6.87
C LYS A 60 -3.78 -19.24 7.44
N ALA A 61 -3.48 -19.68 8.66
CA ALA A 61 -4.27 -20.71 9.33
C ALA A 61 -5.65 -20.18 9.78
N MET A 62 -5.75 -18.88 10.00
CA MET A 62 -6.98 -18.19 10.44
C MET A 62 -7.80 -17.61 9.29
N SER A 63 -7.25 -17.45 8.08
CA SER A 63 -8.02 -17.08 6.90
C SER A 63 -8.94 -18.24 6.50
N GLN A 64 -10.26 -18.00 6.54
CA GLN A 64 -11.28 -18.98 6.17
C GLN A 64 -11.06 -19.46 4.73
N ASN A 65 -10.78 -20.76 4.57
CA ASN A 65 -11.10 -21.48 3.34
C ASN A 65 -12.53 -22.03 3.52
N GLU A 66 -13.53 -21.28 3.06
CA GLU A 66 -14.80 -21.88 2.63
C GLU A 66 -14.80 -21.94 1.09
#